data_AF-A0A6C0P951-F1
#
_entry.id   AF-A0A6C0P951-F1
#
_cell.length_a   1.000
_cell.length_b   1.000
_cell.length_c   1.000
_cell.angle_alpha   90.00
_cell.angle_beta   90.00
_cell.angle_gamma   90.00
#
_symmetry.space_group_name_H-M   'P 1'
#
loop_
_entity.id
_entity.type
_entity.pdbx_description
1 polymer ?
#
loop_
_entity_poly.entity_id
_entity_poly.type
_entity_poly.pdbx_seq_one_letter_code
_entity_poly.pdbx_strand_id
1 'polypeptide(L)'
;MLPIHERLAELWTIRGARHLTGEEQADFEHCLAVNAMHVRQIANLHNLSLAASMIGDVDWQHEICLRLEKLSGLPPGSPQL
;
A
#
# COMPACT_ATOMS: atom_id res chain seq x y z
N MET A 1 1.11 -1.81 -10.32
CA MET A 1 0.10 -2.39 -9.40
C MET A 1 0.80 -3.53 -8.65
N LEU A 2 0.59 -3.67 -7.33
CA LEU A 2 1.20 -4.77 -6.56
C LEU A 2 0.43 -6.08 -6.79
N PRO A 3 1.08 -7.25 -6.83
CA PRO A 3 0.41 -8.54 -7.07
C PRO A 3 -0.74 -8.84 -6.09
N ILE A 4 -0.64 -8.33 -4.87
CA ILE A 4 -1.67 -8.46 -3.86
C ILE A 4 -2.98 -7.74 -4.20
N HIS A 5 -2.89 -6.59 -4.87
CA HIS A 5 -4.08 -5.86 -5.32
C HIS A 5 -4.77 -6.59 -6.46
N GLU A 6 -3.99 -7.19 -7.37
CA GLU A 6 -4.51 -8.04 -8.45
C GLU A 6 -5.27 -9.24 -7.87
N ARG A 7 -4.65 -9.94 -6.90
CA ARG A 7 -5.28 -11.09 -6.25
C ARG A 7 -6.53 -10.73 -5.45
N LEU A 8 -6.51 -9.61 -4.72
CA LEU A 8 -7.70 -9.09 -4.04
C LEU A 8 -8.84 -8.79 -5.02
N ALA A 9 -8.54 -8.17 -6.16
CA ALA A 9 -9.55 -7.85 -7.18
C ALA A 9 -10.17 -9.10 -7.81
N GLU A 10 -9.35 -10.12 -8.08
CA GLU A 10 -9.80 -11.42 -8.57
C GLU A 10 -10.77 -12.09 -7.57
N LEU A 11 -10.33 -12.26 -6.31
CA LEU A 11 -11.14 -12.89 -5.26
C LEU A 11 -12.42 -12.10 -4.95
N TRP A 12 -12.36 -10.76 -5.00
CA TRP A 12 -13.54 -9.91 -4.87
C TRP A 12 -14.55 -10.18 -5.99
N THR A 13 -14.08 -10.33 -7.23
CA THR A 13 -14.93 -10.63 -8.39
C THR A 13 -15.56 -12.01 -8.26
N ILE A 14 -14.79 -13.02 -7.85
CA ILE A 14 -15.30 -14.38 -7.62
C ILE A 14 -16.39 -14.37 -6.54
N ARG A 15 -16.14 -13.67 -5.42
CA ARG A 15 -17.09 -13.53 -4.31
C ARG A 15 -18.43 -12.90 -4.73
N GLY A 16 -18.41 -12.00 -5.71
CA GLY A 16 -19.63 -11.38 -6.25
C GLY A 16 -20.49 -12.35 -7.07
N ALA A 17 -19.88 -13.37 -7.67
CA ALA A 17 -20.56 -14.37 -8.48
C ALA A 17 -20.99 -15.61 -7.69
N ARG A 18 -20.18 -16.04 -6.71
CA ARG A 18 -20.47 -17.19 -5.84
C ARG A 18 -19.78 -17.06 -4.48
N HIS A 19 -20.13 -17.93 -3.55
CA HIS A 19 -19.37 -18.05 -2.30
C HIS A 19 -17.93 -18.50 -2.58
N LEU A 20 -16.99 -17.95 -1.83
CA LEU A 20 -15.60 -18.39 -1.85
C LEU A 20 -15.49 -19.80 -1.26
N THR A 21 -14.56 -20.60 -1.80
CA THR A 21 -14.15 -21.85 -1.17
C THR A 21 -13.37 -21.53 0.12
N GLY A 22 -13.16 -22.53 0.98
CA GLY A 22 -12.35 -22.33 2.20
C GLY A 22 -10.92 -21.86 1.89
N GLU A 23 -10.32 -22.37 0.82
CA GLU A 23 -8.98 -21.95 0.36
C GLU A 23 -8.99 -20.51 -0.16
N GLU A 24 -9.98 -20.15 -0.96
CA GLU A 24 -10.13 -18.78 -1.48
C GLU A 24 -10.41 -17.78 -0.36
N GLN A 25 -11.18 -18.17 0.66
CA GLN A 25 -11.44 -17.34 1.83
C GLN A 25 -10.16 -17.11 2.64
N ALA A 26 -9.37 -18.15 2.88
CA ALA A 26 -8.09 -18.03 3.56
C ALA A 26 -7.10 -17.13 2.77
N ASP A 27 -7.08 -17.28 1.44
CA ASP A 27 -6.26 -16.44 0.56
C ASP A 27 -6.74 -14.98 0.55
N PHE A 28 -8.06 -14.75 0.57
CA PHE A 28 -8.63 -13.42 0.67
C PHE A 28 -8.25 -12.72 1.98
N GLU A 29 -8.34 -13.43 3.11
CA GLU A 29 -7.92 -12.92 4.42
C GLU A 29 -6.42 -12.64 4.49
N HIS A 30 -5.60 -13.52 3.91
CA HIS A 30 -4.16 -13.32 3.79
C HIS A 30 -3.83 -12.04 3.00
N CYS A 31 -4.46 -11.89 1.82
CA CYS A 31 -4.28 -10.71 0.99
C CYS A 31 -4.79 -9.43 1.68
N LEU A 32 -5.87 -9.49 2.46
CA LEU A 32 -6.32 -8.35 3.26
C LEU A 32 -5.30 -7.98 4.34
N ALA A 33 -4.74 -8.96 5.05
CA ALA A 33 -3.76 -8.72 6.10
C ALA A 33 -2.50 -8.04 5.56
N VAL A 34 -1.95 -8.55 4.44
CA VAL A 34 -0.76 -7.96 3.83
C VAL A 34 -1.07 -6.59 3.22
N ASN A 35 -2.25 -6.38 2.63
CA ASN A 35 -2.70 -5.06 2.16
C ASN A 35 -2.79 -4.05 3.31
N ALA A 36 -3.38 -4.45 4.45
CA ALA A 36 -3.48 -3.59 5.63
C ALA A 36 -2.10 -3.20 6.19
N MET A 37 -1.16 -4.15 6.22
CA MET A 37 0.23 -3.87 6.61
C MET A 37 0.90 -2.87 5.66
N HIS A 38 0.72 -3.06 4.35
CA HIS A 38 1.29 -2.20 3.32
C HIS A 38 0.75 -0.75 3.42
N VAL A 39 -0.57 -0.60 3.47
CA VAL A 39 -1.22 0.72 3.61
C VAL A 39 -0.79 1.41 4.91
N ARG A 40 -0.66 0.68 6.01
CA ARG A 40 -0.18 1.23 7.29
C ARG A 40 1.25 1.76 7.19
N GLN A 41 2.14 1.07 6.47
CA GLN A 41 3.51 1.55 6.26
C GLN A 41 3.53 2.84 5.44
N ILE A 42 2.75 2.91 4.37
CA ILE A 42 2.60 4.13 3.55
C ILE A 42 2.07 5.29 4.40
N ALA A 43 1.00 5.07 5.17
CA ALA A 43 0.42 6.11 6.02
C ALA A 43 1.42 6.64 7.05
N ASN A 44 2.22 5.76 7.65
CA ASN A 44 3.28 6.16 8.57
C ASN A 44 4.32 7.06 7.87
N LEU A 45 4.78 6.67 6.68
CA LEU A 45 5.74 7.47 5.92
C LEU A 45 5.16 8.85 5.54
N HIS A 46 3.89 8.96 5.16
CA HIS A 46 3.26 10.26 4.93
C HIS A 46 3.24 11.14 6.18
N ASN A 47 2.89 10.56 7.34
CA ASN A 47 2.92 11.30 8.61
C ASN A 47 4.33 11.79 8.95
N LEU A 48 5.36 10.96 8.71
CA LEU A 48 6.75 11.37 8.92
C LEU A 48 7.18 12.45 7.93
N SER A 49 6.77 12.37 6.66
CA SER A 49 7.07 13.39 5.65
C SER A 49 6.47 14.75 6.03
N LEU A 50 5.23 14.75 6.53
CA LEU A 50 4.59 15.95 7.06
C LEU A 50 5.35 16.51 8.27
N ALA A 51 5.75 15.65 9.22
CA ALA A 51 6.53 16.08 10.38
C ALA A 51 7.88 16.70 9.98
N ALA A 52 8.60 16.09 9.04
CA ALA A 52 9.86 16.61 8.50
C ALA A 52 9.66 18.00 7.85
N SER A 53 8.59 18.14 7.05
CA SER A 53 8.21 19.41 6.42
C SER A 53 7.92 20.51 7.45
N MET A 54 7.18 20.18 8.52
CA MET A 54 6.82 21.13 9.57
C MET A 54 8.03 21.70 10.33
N ILE A 55 9.13 20.93 10.44
CA ILE A 55 10.36 21.38 11.10
C ILE A 55 11.41 21.90 10.11
N GLY A 56 11.13 21.90 8.81
CA GLY A 56 12.05 22.35 7.76
C GLY A 56 13.20 21.39 7.46
N ASP A 57 13.11 20.12 7.85
CA ASP A 57 14.11 19.10 7.58
C ASP A 57 13.90 18.48 6.18
N VAL A 58 14.41 19.18 5.16
CA VAL A 58 14.24 18.84 3.75
C VAL A 58 14.97 17.55 3.38
N ASP A 59 16.14 17.28 3.99
CA ASP A 59 16.92 16.07 3.69
C ASP A 59 16.19 14.83 4.18
N TRP A 60 15.66 14.87 5.42
CA TRP A 60 14.84 13.79 5.94
C TRP A 60 13.54 13.61 5.13
N GLN A 61 12.89 14.70 4.74
CA GLN A 61 11.70 14.66 3.90
C GLN A 61 11.99 13.95 2.55
N HIS A 62 13.09 14.28 1.88
CA HIS A 62 13.48 13.62 0.64
C HIS A 62 13.77 12.14 0.83
N GLU A 63 14.43 11.74 1.93
CA GLU A 63 14.65 10.32 2.24
C GLU A 63 13.32 9.57 2.38
N ILE A 64 12.34 10.16 3.06
CA ILE A 64 11.01 9.56 3.23
C ILE A 64 10.28 9.43 1.88
N CYS A 65 10.35 10.45 1.02
CA CYS A 65 9.78 10.40 -0.33
C CYS A 65 10.39 9.26 -1.16
N LEU A 66 11.71 9.06 -1.10
CA LEU A 66 12.36 7.93 -1.79
C LEU A 66 11.89 6.56 -1.26
N ARG A 67 11.60 6.45 0.05
CA ARG A 67 11.04 5.23 0.63
C ARG A 67 9.59 5.00 0.18
N LEU A 68 8.79 6.07 0.10
CA LEU A 68 7.41 6.01 -0.42
C LEU A 68 7.37 5.53 -1.87
N GLU A 69 8.22 6.07 -2.75
CA GLU A 69 8.30 5.67 -4.16
C GLU A 69 8.63 4.17 -4.30
N LYS A 70 9.64 3.70 -3.58
CA LYS A 70 10.04 2.28 -3.56
C LYS A 70 8.90 1.38 -3.08
N LEU A 71 8.18 1.79 -2.05
CA LEU A 71 7.12 0.98 -1.45
C LEU A 71 5.87 0.94 -2.33
N SER A 72 5.48 2.09 -2.90
CA SER A 72 4.27 2.22 -3.72
C SER A 72 4.44 1.70 -5.15
N GLY A 73 5.68 1.41 -5.58
CA GLY A 73 5.97 0.98 -6.96
C GLY A 73 5.74 2.09 -8.00
N LEU A 74 5.66 3.35 -7.54
CA LEU A 74 5.57 4.53 -8.40
C LEU A 74 6.97 4.89 -8.93
N PRO A 75 7.10 5.30 -10.20
CA PRO A 75 8.35 5.84 -10.70
C PRO A 75 8.71 7.14 -9.96
N PRO A 76 10.02 7.44 -9.82
CA PRO A 76 10.47 8.64 -9.13
C PRO A 76 9.89 9.91 -9.75
N GLY A 77 9.42 10.84 -8.91
CA GLY A 77 8.79 12.09 -9.33
C GLY A 77 7.30 12.00 -9.67
N SER A 78 6.63 10.90 -9.31
CA SER A 78 5.17 10.81 -9.42
C SER A 78 4.48 11.80 -8.46
N PRO A 79 3.41 12.51 -8.89
CA PRO A 79 2.70 13.42 -8.02
C PRO A 79 2.08 12.66 -6.85
N GLN A 80 2.38 13.10 -5.63
CA GLN A 80 1.70 12.62 -4.43
C GLN A 80 0.30 13.26 -4.44
N LEU A 81 -0.74 12.45 -4.68
CA LEU A 81 -2.14 12.86 -4.65
C LEU A 81 -2.59 13.23 -3.24
#